data_AF-A0A6L2PC60-F1
#
_entry.id   AF-A0A6L2PC60-F1
#
_cell.length_a   1.000
_cell.length_b   1.000
_cell.length_c   1.000
_cell.angle_alpha   90.00
_cell.angle_beta   90.00
_cell.angle_gamma   90.00
#
_symmetry.space_group_name_H-M   'P 1'
#
loop_
_entity.id
_entity.type
_entity.pdbx_description
1 polymer ?
#
loop_
_entity_poly.entity_id
_entity_poly.type
_entity_poly.pdbx_seq_one_letter_code
_entity_poly.pdbx_strand_id
1 'polypeptide(L)'
;MDSKPKRDYKDLPSQVVPDCTPEAAMTAYFLSKYEQRLSKNKPEWDSPPFLPAIQLVASCRDLEVAKKKLGDKLYEMKERRNQMDKRWEELREKEQWLRESFVHFNKSVQENKEKREKAEKKIQEEKIVQEQQEKEIVELQAKIGNFLQIKRTLEVHVTKHRIYEDYMKSVLAETNEFATVTDILNRFETLTAARKKLTEQQTRDLATLENTHNSVVRLRETTSQIILGLSNRLAGLQSHYDLTKAEALHWETALSNITNSVAEVRLGIDQVKTTCWNLYQQTCHRQNRPVEVMEGNVEQQLMYIKCTIQELGKIVHIARQHTSKQEASNVATCTTNPK
;
A
#
# COMPACT_ATOMS: atom_id res chain seq x y z
N MET A 1 -22.66 -44.27 64.56
CA MET A 1 -23.20 -45.59 64.98
C MET A 1 -22.45 -45.98 66.23
N ASP A 2 -22.87 -45.42 67.37
CA ASP A 2 -22.24 -45.64 68.68
C ASP A 2 -22.72 -46.96 69.26
N SER A 3 -21.82 -47.93 69.36
CA SER A 3 -22.10 -49.22 69.99
C SER A 3 -21.56 -49.20 71.42
N LYS A 4 -22.49 -49.13 72.39
CA LYS A 4 -22.22 -49.15 73.84
C LYS A 4 -21.44 -50.42 74.25
N PRO A 5 -20.57 -50.35 75.27
CA PRO A 5 -19.85 -51.52 75.78
C PRO A 5 -20.78 -52.40 76.62
N LYS A 6 -20.80 -53.70 76.33
CA LYS A 6 -21.41 -54.73 77.20
C LYS A 6 -20.51 -54.89 78.43
N ARG A 7 -21.08 -54.72 79.63
CA ARG A 7 -20.42 -55.08 80.90
C ARG A 7 -20.66 -56.57 81.14
N ASP A 8 -19.58 -57.35 81.20
CA ASP A 8 -19.61 -58.74 81.63
C ASP A 8 -19.78 -58.79 83.16
N TYR A 9 -20.95 -59.28 83.60
CA TYR A 9 -21.20 -59.67 84.98
C TYR A 9 -20.91 -61.17 85.12
N LYS A 10 -19.68 -61.53 85.42
CA LYS A 10 -19.30 -62.90 85.79
C LYS A 10 -18.34 -62.86 86.98
N ASP A 11 -18.85 -62.47 88.14
CA ASP A 11 -18.24 -62.75 89.43
C ASP A 11 -19.33 -62.59 90.52
N LEU A 12 -20.29 -63.53 90.53
CA LEU A 12 -21.03 -63.86 91.74
C LEU A 12 -20.74 -65.33 92.09
N PRO A 13 -20.31 -65.65 93.31
CA PRO A 13 -20.11 -67.04 93.72
C PRO A 13 -21.45 -67.78 93.72
N SER A 14 -21.46 -68.96 93.08
CA SER A 14 -22.61 -69.87 93.07
C SER A 14 -22.98 -70.24 94.51
N GLN A 15 -24.20 -69.91 94.90
CA GLN A 15 -24.78 -70.29 96.17
C GLN A 15 -25.13 -71.78 96.08
N VAL A 16 -24.20 -72.65 96.49
CA VAL A 16 -24.42 -74.09 96.52
C VAL A 16 -25.44 -74.40 97.61
N VAL A 17 -26.66 -74.72 97.20
CA VAL A 17 -27.69 -75.29 98.08
C VAL A 17 -27.27 -76.74 98.37
N PRO A 18 -27.11 -77.17 99.64
CA PRO A 18 -26.78 -78.56 99.94
C PRO A 18 -27.90 -79.49 99.49
N ASP A 19 -27.57 -80.53 98.72
CA ASP A 19 -28.48 -81.61 98.31
C ASP A 19 -28.84 -82.52 99.50
N CYS A 20 -29.54 -81.98 100.50
CA CYS A 20 -30.00 -82.71 101.67
C CYS A 20 -31.49 -82.43 101.91
N THR A 21 -32.25 -83.44 102.31
CA THR A 21 -33.64 -83.25 102.76
C THR A 21 -33.68 -82.28 103.97
N PRO A 22 -34.70 -81.43 104.11
CA PRO A 22 -34.73 -80.40 105.16
C PRO A 22 -34.67 -80.97 106.58
N GLU A 23 -35.15 -82.20 106.80
CA GLU A 23 -35.03 -82.93 108.06
C GLU A 23 -33.58 -83.34 108.39
N ALA A 24 -32.82 -83.78 107.38
CA ALA A 24 -31.40 -84.11 107.50
C ALA A 24 -30.54 -82.86 107.72
N ALA A 25 -30.88 -81.74 107.08
CA ALA A 25 -30.19 -80.47 107.27
C ALA A 25 -30.42 -79.89 108.67
N MET A 26 -31.65 -80.01 109.19
CA MET A 26 -32.00 -79.53 110.54
C MET A 26 -31.31 -80.38 111.62
N THR A 27 -31.31 -81.71 111.47
CA THR A 27 -30.59 -82.62 112.37
C THR A 27 -29.08 -82.42 112.29
N ALA A 28 -28.51 -82.24 111.09
CA ALA A 28 -27.09 -81.89 110.92
C ALA A 28 -26.74 -80.53 111.54
N TYR A 29 -27.61 -79.52 111.42
CA TYR A 29 -27.43 -78.23 112.07
C TYR A 29 -27.48 -78.35 113.60
N PHE A 30 -28.45 -79.10 114.16
CA PHE A 30 -28.52 -79.33 115.60
C PHE A 30 -27.33 -80.13 116.12
N LEU A 31 -26.88 -81.16 115.40
CA LEU A 31 -25.66 -81.91 115.71
C LEU A 31 -24.42 -81.01 115.64
N SER A 32 -24.28 -80.19 114.59
CA SER A 32 -23.15 -79.25 114.44
C SER A 32 -23.16 -78.17 115.52
N LYS A 33 -24.34 -77.66 115.93
CA LYS A 33 -24.48 -76.70 117.02
C LYS A 33 -24.22 -77.36 118.39
N TYR A 34 -24.53 -78.64 118.54
CA TYR A 34 -24.21 -79.45 119.72
C TYR A 34 -22.70 -79.73 119.80
N GLU A 35 -22.07 -80.09 118.68
CA GLU A 35 -20.61 -80.25 118.54
C GLU A 35 -19.84 -78.93 118.71
N GLN A 36 -20.41 -77.78 118.33
CA GLN A 36 -19.85 -76.46 118.63
C GLN A 36 -19.91 -76.11 120.12
N ARG A 37 -20.88 -76.64 120.86
CA ARG A 37 -21.05 -76.43 122.31
C ARG A 37 -20.26 -77.42 123.17
N LEU A 38 -19.87 -78.56 122.61
CA LEU A 38 -18.86 -79.44 123.20
C LEU A 38 -17.51 -78.70 123.18
N SER A 39 -16.95 -78.42 124.35
CA SER A 39 -15.62 -77.84 124.46
C SER A 39 -14.60 -78.74 123.74
N LYS A 40 -14.01 -78.23 122.64
CA LYS A 40 -12.97 -78.91 121.84
C LYS A 40 -11.62 -79.07 122.57
N ASN A 41 -11.59 -78.86 123.89
CA ASN A 41 -10.42 -79.11 124.70
C ASN A 41 -10.40 -80.61 125.03
N LYS A 42 -9.39 -81.33 124.54
CA LYS A 42 -9.12 -82.70 124.99
C LYS A 42 -8.85 -82.69 126.51
N PRO A 43 -9.38 -83.65 127.29
CA PRO A 43 -9.07 -83.77 128.70
C PRO A 43 -7.55 -83.92 128.94
N GLU A 44 -7.00 -83.32 130.01
CA GLU A 44 -5.55 -83.34 130.30
C GLU A 44 -4.97 -84.76 130.42
N TRP A 45 -5.76 -85.74 130.85
CA TRP A 45 -5.34 -87.14 130.96
C TRP A 45 -5.19 -87.86 129.60
N ASP A 46 -5.73 -87.28 128.52
CA ASP A 46 -5.60 -87.77 127.14
C ASP A 46 -4.45 -87.07 126.40
N SER A 47 -3.62 -86.31 127.13
CA SER A 47 -2.30 -85.87 126.70
C SER A 47 -1.28 -86.97 127.04
N PRO A 48 -0.49 -87.45 126.08
CA PRO A 48 0.48 -88.51 126.34
C PRO A 48 1.53 -88.08 127.38
N PRO A 49 2.03 -88.98 128.26
CA PRO A 49 3.04 -88.67 129.27
C PRO A 49 4.33 -88.08 128.66
N PHE A 50 4.98 -87.13 129.36
CA PHE A 50 6.24 -86.50 128.95
C PHE A 50 7.42 -87.48 129.02
N LEU A 51 7.54 -88.35 128.02
CA LEU A 51 8.66 -89.28 127.84
C LEU A 51 9.49 -88.84 126.63
N PRO A 52 10.84 -88.73 126.73
CA PRO A 52 11.68 -88.29 125.61
C PRO A 52 11.47 -89.09 124.32
N ALA A 53 11.15 -90.38 124.44
CA ALA A 53 10.82 -91.24 123.30
C ALA A 53 9.50 -90.85 122.60
N ILE A 54 8.47 -90.45 123.36
CA ILE A 54 7.18 -90.00 122.81
C ILE A 54 7.32 -88.60 122.19
N GLN A 55 8.15 -87.72 122.77
CA GLN A 55 8.49 -86.41 122.20
C GLN A 55 9.30 -86.55 120.91
N LEU A 56 10.20 -87.53 120.83
CA LEU A 56 10.93 -87.84 119.61
C LEU A 56 9.96 -88.33 118.52
N VAL A 57 9.02 -89.23 118.85
CA VAL A 57 7.97 -89.67 117.92
C VAL A 57 7.04 -88.53 117.48
N ALA A 58 6.64 -87.63 118.39
CA ALA A 58 5.86 -86.44 118.06
C ALA A 58 6.65 -85.49 117.14
N SER A 59 7.92 -85.22 117.46
CA SER A 59 8.79 -84.39 116.62
C SER A 59 9.06 -85.01 115.24
N CYS A 60 9.15 -86.35 115.15
CA CYS A 60 9.26 -87.07 113.89
C CYS A 60 7.98 -86.96 113.05
N ARG A 61 6.80 -87.10 113.68
CA ARG A 61 5.50 -86.86 113.01
C ARG A 61 5.36 -85.41 112.55
N ASP A 62 5.76 -84.45 113.38
CA ASP A 62 5.75 -83.03 113.04
C ASP A 62 6.73 -82.72 111.90
N LEU A 63 7.91 -83.34 111.90
CA LEU A 63 8.87 -83.26 110.80
C LEU A 63 8.31 -83.89 109.51
N GLU A 64 7.61 -85.01 109.59
CA GLU A 64 6.96 -85.63 108.42
C GLU A 64 5.82 -84.77 107.87
N VAL A 65 4.98 -84.21 108.75
CA VAL A 65 3.92 -83.27 108.38
C VAL A 65 4.51 -81.99 107.79
N ALA A 66 5.57 -81.46 108.37
CA ALA A 66 6.28 -80.29 107.86
C ALA A 66 6.95 -80.59 106.51
N LYS A 67 7.57 -81.76 106.34
CA LYS A 67 8.14 -82.21 105.06
C LYS A 67 7.07 -82.37 103.98
N LYS A 68 5.91 -82.94 104.31
CA LYS A 68 4.76 -83.02 103.38
C LYS A 68 4.29 -81.63 102.98
N LYS A 69 4.04 -80.72 103.94
CA LYS A 69 3.66 -79.33 103.67
C LYS A 69 4.71 -78.57 102.84
N LEU A 70 5.99 -78.79 103.11
CA LEU A 70 7.09 -78.21 102.33
C LEU A 70 7.08 -78.76 100.90
N GLY A 71 6.89 -80.07 100.74
CA GLY A 71 6.74 -80.73 99.43
C GLY A 71 5.56 -80.17 98.62
N ASP A 72 4.40 -80.03 99.26
CA ASP A 72 3.20 -79.45 98.64
C ASP A 72 3.44 -78.00 98.21
N LYS A 73 4.09 -77.19 99.07
CA LYS A 73 4.45 -75.80 98.74
C LYS A 73 5.46 -75.71 97.62
N LEU A 74 6.48 -76.58 97.59
CA LEU A 74 7.43 -76.63 96.49
C LEU A 74 6.76 -77.05 95.18
N TYR A 75 5.82 -77.99 95.24
CA TYR A 75 5.02 -78.40 94.10
C TYR A 75 4.13 -77.24 93.59
N GLU A 76 3.40 -76.55 94.47
CA GLU A 76 2.62 -75.36 94.14
C GLU A 76 3.47 -74.24 93.54
N MET A 77 4.67 -74.00 94.08
CA MET A 77 5.60 -72.98 93.59
C MET A 77 6.15 -73.36 92.21
N LYS A 78 6.48 -74.64 92.00
CA LYS A 78 6.91 -75.17 90.70
C LYS A 78 5.79 -75.04 89.67
N GLU A 79 4.56 -75.37 90.04
CA GLU A 79 3.40 -75.24 89.16
C GLU A 79 3.08 -73.77 88.83
N ARG A 80 3.13 -72.88 89.83
CA ARG A 80 3.00 -71.43 89.59
C ARG A 80 4.11 -70.87 88.71
N ARG A 81 5.34 -71.36 88.84
CA ARG A 81 6.45 -70.98 87.95
C ARG A 81 6.19 -71.45 86.53
N ASN A 82 5.80 -72.70 86.33
CA ASN A 82 5.45 -73.23 85.01
C ASN A 82 4.30 -72.43 84.36
N GLN A 83 3.29 -72.04 85.13
CA GLN A 83 2.19 -71.20 84.64
C GLN A 83 2.66 -69.79 84.27
N MET A 84 3.56 -69.20 85.06
CA MET A 84 4.15 -67.90 84.73
C MET A 84 5.02 -68.00 83.49
N ASP A 85 5.86 -69.02 83.37
CA ASP A 85 6.72 -69.24 82.20
C ASP A 85 5.88 -69.41 80.93
N LYS A 86 4.78 -70.18 80.99
CA LYS A 86 3.80 -70.29 79.89
C LYS A 86 3.19 -68.93 79.53
N ARG A 87 2.74 -68.14 80.51
CA ARG A 87 2.20 -66.80 80.27
C ARG A 87 3.23 -65.86 79.66
N TRP A 88 4.49 -65.95 80.07
CA TRP A 88 5.58 -65.19 79.48
C TRP A 88 5.87 -65.61 78.04
N GLU A 89 5.81 -66.91 77.73
CA GLU A 89 5.92 -67.44 76.37
C GLU A 89 4.78 -66.88 75.47
N GLU A 90 3.53 -66.99 75.92
CA GLU A 90 2.37 -66.47 75.19
C GLU A 90 2.45 -64.96 74.96
N LEU A 91 2.99 -64.22 75.93
CA LEU A 91 3.13 -62.77 75.82
C LEU A 91 4.22 -62.40 74.82
N ARG A 92 5.33 -63.16 74.77
CA ARG A 92 6.37 -63.01 73.74
C ARG A 92 5.84 -63.34 72.34
N GLU A 93 5.07 -64.42 72.19
CA GLU A 93 4.45 -64.78 70.91
C GLU A 93 3.50 -63.69 70.42
N LYS A 94 2.64 -63.15 71.30
CA LYS A 94 1.74 -62.04 70.96
C LYS A 94 2.49 -60.76 70.60
N GLU A 95 3.57 -60.45 71.31
CA GLU A 95 4.43 -59.30 70.98
C GLU A 95 5.07 -59.48 69.59
N GLN A 96 5.62 -60.66 69.30
CA GLN A 96 6.20 -60.96 68.00
C GLN A 96 5.14 -60.89 66.89
N TRP A 97 3.97 -61.46 67.10
CA TRP A 97 2.84 -61.37 66.17
C TRP A 97 2.42 -59.92 65.91
N LEU A 98 2.35 -59.08 66.96
CA LEU A 98 2.04 -57.65 66.82
C LEU A 98 3.12 -56.93 66.00
N ARG A 99 4.40 -57.22 66.22
CA ARG A 99 5.51 -56.64 65.45
C ARG A 99 5.42 -57.03 63.98
N GLU A 100 5.21 -58.31 63.68
CA GLU A 100 5.06 -58.82 62.31
C GLU A 100 3.83 -58.23 61.62
N SER A 101 2.70 -58.15 62.34
CA SER A 101 1.47 -57.52 61.87
C SER A 101 1.67 -56.03 61.59
N PHE A 102 2.41 -55.31 62.43
CA PHE A 102 2.73 -53.90 62.22
C PHE A 102 3.61 -53.68 60.98
N VAL A 103 4.61 -54.55 60.77
CA VAL A 103 5.44 -54.52 59.55
C VAL A 103 4.59 -54.78 58.31
N HIS A 104 3.70 -55.79 58.35
CA HIS A 104 2.79 -56.09 57.25
C HIS A 104 1.81 -54.94 56.98
N PHE A 105 1.25 -54.34 58.03
CA PHE A 105 0.34 -53.21 57.93
C PHE A 105 1.06 -51.99 57.34
N ASN A 106 2.25 -51.65 57.84
CA ASN A 106 3.03 -50.53 57.32
C ASN A 106 3.40 -50.76 55.84
N LYS A 107 3.84 -51.97 55.48
CA LYS A 107 4.07 -52.35 54.09
C LYS A 107 2.80 -52.18 53.23
N SER A 108 1.65 -52.63 53.72
CA SER A 108 0.37 -52.49 53.02
C SER A 108 -0.06 -51.02 52.87
N VAL A 109 0.19 -50.18 53.87
CA VAL A 109 -0.07 -48.73 53.80
C VAL A 109 0.82 -48.07 52.77
N GLN A 110 2.11 -48.39 52.76
CA GLN A 110 3.08 -47.87 51.81
C GLN A 110 2.74 -48.31 50.37
N GLU A 111 2.44 -49.58 50.15
CA GLU A 111 2.03 -50.08 48.84
C GLU A 111 0.72 -49.44 48.34
N ASN A 112 -0.26 -49.22 49.23
CA ASN A 112 -1.49 -48.52 48.86
C ASN A 112 -1.24 -47.05 48.52
N LYS A 113 -0.34 -46.38 49.25
CA LYS A 113 0.08 -45.02 48.94
C LYS A 113 0.74 -44.95 47.57
N GLU A 114 1.68 -45.84 47.27
CA GLU A 114 2.35 -45.91 45.96
C GLU A 114 1.37 -46.23 44.82
N LYS A 115 0.39 -47.13 45.05
CA LYS A 115 -0.66 -47.42 44.07
C LYS A 115 -1.54 -46.19 43.81
N ARG A 116 -1.90 -45.44 44.86
CA ARG A 116 -2.65 -44.18 44.73
C ARG A 116 -1.85 -43.13 43.97
N GLU A 117 -0.59 -42.92 44.32
CA GLU A 117 0.27 -41.96 43.62
C GLU A 117 0.49 -42.33 42.16
N LYS A 118 0.68 -43.62 41.84
CA LYS A 118 0.77 -44.10 40.45
C LYS A 118 -0.52 -43.90 39.68
N ALA A 119 -1.66 -44.21 40.29
CA ALA A 119 -2.97 -43.99 39.68
C ALA A 119 -3.24 -42.49 39.45
N GLU A 120 -2.90 -41.65 40.42
CA GLU A 120 -3.07 -40.20 40.31
C GLU A 120 -2.19 -39.60 39.21
N LYS A 121 -0.91 -39.99 39.14
CA LYS A 121 -0.02 -39.59 38.04
C LYS A 121 -0.57 -40.02 36.68
N LYS A 122 -1.03 -41.28 36.57
CA LYS A 122 -1.62 -41.78 35.33
C LYS A 122 -2.88 -41.01 34.92
N ILE A 123 -3.74 -40.67 35.88
CA ILE A 123 -4.93 -39.83 35.63
C ILE A 123 -4.52 -38.44 35.16
N GLN A 124 -3.48 -37.84 35.74
CA GLN A 124 -2.98 -36.53 35.32
C GLN A 124 -2.41 -36.58 33.90
N GLU A 125 -1.60 -37.59 33.59
CA GLU A 125 -1.05 -37.81 32.25
C GLU A 125 -2.16 -38.03 31.22
N GLU A 126 -3.14 -38.88 31.52
CA GLU A 126 -4.29 -39.14 30.64
C GLU A 126 -5.15 -37.88 30.42
N LYS A 127 -5.36 -37.05 31.46
CA LYS A 127 -6.06 -35.77 31.32
C LYS A 127 -5.35 -34.81 30.37
N ILE A 128 -4.02 -34.69 30.47
CA ILE A 128 -3.24 -33.83 29.57
C ILE A 128 -3.36 -34.32 28.12
N VAL A 129 -3.29 -35.64 27.91
CA VAL A 129 -3.46 -36.23 26.57
C VAL A 129 -4.88 -36.00 26.03
N GLN A 130 -5.91 -36.14 26.88
CA GLN A 130 -7.30 -35.85 26.50
C GLN A 130 -7.47 -34.38 26.09
N GLU A 131 -6.94 -33.43 26.86
CA GLU A 131 -7.01 -32.00 26.52
C GLU A 131 -6.31 -31.67 25.19
N GLN A 132 -5.19 -32.33 24.88
CA GLN A 132 -4.49 -32.18 23.60
C GLN A 132 -5.34 -32.74 22.45
N GLN A 133 -5.89 -33.94 22.60
CA GLN A 133 -6.75 -34.56 21.60
C GLN A 133 -8.03 -33.75 21.37
N GLU A 134 -8.64 -33.21 22.42
CA GLU A 134 -9.82 -32.34 22.29
C GLU A 134 -9.52 -31.08 21.50
N LYS A 135 -8.36 -30.43 21.74
CA LYS A 135 -7.92 -29.28 20.94
C LYS A 135 -7.73 -29.66 19.47
N GLU A 136 -7.06 -30.78 19.21
CA GLU A 136 -6.87 -31.29 17.84
C GLU A 136 -8.20 -31.60 17.14
N ILE A 137 -9.16 -32.20 17.85
CA ILE A 137 -10.50 -32.47 17.32
C ILE A 137 -11.19 -31.16 16.94
N VAL A 138 -11.16 -30.14 17.81
CA VAL A 138 -11.77 -28.83 17.52
C VAL A 138 -11.10 -28.17 16.32
N GLU A 139 -9.78 -28.20 16.23
CA GLU A 139 -9.04 -27.66 15.07
C GLU A 139 -9.39 -28.39 13.77
N LEU A 140 -9.47 -29.73 13.80
CA LEU A 140 -9.84 -30.53 12.63
C LEU A 140 -11.29 -30.28 12.22
N GLN A 141 -12.21 -30.16 13.16
CA GLN A 141 -13.60 -29.80 12.88
C GLN A 141 -13.71 -28.42 12.23
N ALA A 142 -12.94 -27.44 12.71
CA ALA A 142 -12.88 -26.11 12.08
C ALA A 142 -12.33 -26.18 10.65
N LYS A 143 -11.27 -26.96 10.42
CA LYS A 143 -10.71 -27.18 9.06
C LYS A 143 -11.73 -27.85 8.13
N ILE A 144 -12.45 -28.86 8.61
CA ILE A 144 -13.53 -29.52 7.85
C ILE A 144 -14.62 -28.51 7.50
N GLY A 145 -15.05 -27.67 8.44
CA GLY A 145 -16.01 -26.59 8.21
C GLY A 145 -15.55 -25.63 7.10
N ASN A 146 -14.29 -25.21 7.13
CA ASN A 146 -13.70 -24.36 6.10
C ASN A 146 -13.69 -25.04 4.73
N PHE A 147 -13.26 -26.30 4.65
CA PHE A 147 -13.24 -27.04 3.39
C PHE A 147 -14.65 -27.27 2.82
N LEU A 148 -15.65 -27.51 3.67
CA LEU A 148 -17.04 -27.61 3.22
C LEU A 148 -17.56 -26.28 2.68
N GLN A 149 -17.19 -25.16 3.29
CA GLN A 149 -17.55 -23.84 2.77
C GLN A 149 -16.88 -23.57 1.42
N ILE A 150 -15.60 -23.89 1.28
CA ILE A 150 -14.86 -23.77 0.00
C ILE A 150 -15.49 -24.68 -1.06
N LYS A 151 -15.84 -25.91 -0.71
CA LYS A 151 -16.53 -26.83 -1.62
C LYS A 151 -17.85 -26.22 -2.10
N ARG A 152 -18.66 -25.69 -1.18
CA ARG A 152 -19.96 -25.07 -1.53
C ARG A 152 -19.79 -23.86 -2.45
N THR A 153 -18.82 -22.98 -2.17
CA THR A 153 -18.57 -21.83 -3.06
C THR A 153 -18.10 -22.28 -4.43
N LEU A 154 -17.19 -23.25 -4.51
CA LEU A 154 -16.72 -23.83 -5.77
C LEU A 154 -17.86 -24.50 -6.55
N GLU A 155 -18.75 -25.26 -5.91
CA GLU A 155 -19.92 -25.85 -6.56
C GLU A 155 -20.85 -24.78 -7.16
N VAL A 156 -21.08 -23.68 -6.44
CA VAL A 156 -21.83 -22.52 -6.95
C VAL A 156 -21.11 -21.89 -8.15
N HIS A 157 -19.78 -21.78 -8.11
CA HIS A 157 -19.03 -21.27 -9.26
C HIS A 157 -19.09 -22.24 -10.44
N VAL A 158 -18.92 -23.54 -10.25
CA VAL A 158 -18.98 -24.55 -11.33
C VAL A 158 -20.36 -24.55 -11.98
N THR A 159 -21.43 -24.52 -11.19
CA THR A 159 -22.80 -24.45 -11.72
C THR A 159 -23.06 -23.18 -12.52
N LYS A 160 -22.57 -22.02 -12.06
CA LYS A 160 -22.63 -20.76 -12.84
C LYS A 160 -21.86 -20.85 -14.15
N HIS A 161 -20.65 -21.41 -14.13
CA HIS A 161 -19.79 -21.47 -15.32
C HIS A 161 -20.16 -22.60 -16.29
N ARG A 162 -20.98 -23.58 -15.86
CA ARG A 162 -21.49 -24.66 -16.72
C ARG A 162 -22.17 -24.14 -17.98
N ILE A 163 -22.84 -22.99 -17.91
CA ILE A 163 -23.46 -22.33 -19.06
C ILE A 163 -22.44 -22.06 -20.17
N TYR A 164 -21.21 -21.66 -19.81
CA TYR A 164 -20.16 -21.41 -20.79
C TYR A 164 -19.61 -22.70 -21.41
N GLU A 165 -19.50 -23.77 -20.62
CA GLU A 165 -19.11 -25.09 -21.13
C GLU A 165 -20.15 -25.64 -22.11
N ASP A 166 -21.43 -25.55 -21.77
CA ASP A 166 -22.53 -25.97 -22.61
C ASP A 166 -22.59 -25.15 -23.91
N TYR A 167 -22.36 -23.83 -23.83
CA TYR A 167 -22.21 -22.96 -25.00
C TYR A 167 -21.01 -23.34 -25.88
N MET A 168 -19.84 -23.60 -25.29
CA MET A 168 -18.68 -24.03 -26.08
C MET A 168 -18.92 -25.38 -26.77
N LYS A 169 -19.64 -26.30 -26.12
CA LYS A 169 -20.08 -27.56 -26.74
C LYS A 169 -21.07 -27.33 -27.88
N SER A 170 -22.01 -26.39 -27.75
CA SER A 170 -22.93 -26.06 -28.85
C SER A 170 -22.19 -25.45 -30.04
N VAL A 171 -21.25 -24.52 -29.80
CA VAL A 171 -20.40 -23.95 -30.85
C VAL A 171 -19.55 -25.02 -31.53
N LEU A 172 -19.03 -26.00 -30.78
CA LEU A 172 -18.28 -27.12 -31.35
C LEU A 172 -19.15 -27.98 -32.27
N ALA A 173 -20.41 -28.23 -31.88
CA ALA A 173 -21.37 -28.97 -32.70
C ALA A 173 -21.76 -28.23 -33.99
N GLU A 174 -21.83 -26.89 -33.96
CA GLU A 174 -22.17 -26.07 -35.14
C GLU A 174 -21.00 -25.89 -36.10
N THR A 175 -19.79 -25.71 -35.58
CA THR A 175 -18.68 -25.21 -36.41
C THR A 175 -17.86 -26.34 -37.03
N ASN A 176 -17.83 -27.57 -36.47
CA ASN A 176 -17.10 -28.76 -36.95
C ASN A 176 -15.61 -28.60 -37.35
N GLU A 177 -15.06 -27.38 -37.26
CA GLU A 177 -13.68 -26.99 -37.55
C GLU A 177 -12.74 -27.27 -36.36
N PHE A 178 -13.30 -27.48 -35.17
CA PHE A 178 -12.56 -27.69 -33.93
C PHE A 178 -12.89 -29.06 -33.34
N ALA A 179 -11.86 -29.84 -32.98
CA ALA A 179 -12.03 -31.17 -32.41
C ALA A 179 -12.33 -31.12 -30.89
N THR A 180 -11.74 -30.16 -30.18
CA THR A 180 -11.91 -30.00 -28.73
C THR A 180 -12.18 -28.54 -28.35
N VAL A 181 -12.89 -28.32 -27.23
CA VAL A 181 -13.11 -26.99 -26.64
C VAL A 181 -11.78 -26.25 -26.38
N THR A 182 -10.71 -26.98 -26.05
CA THR A 182 -9.36 -26.43 -25.89
C THR A 182 -8.81 -25.82 -27.18
N ASP A 183 -9.17 -26.35 -28.34
CA ASP A 183 -8.68 -25.84 -29.63
C ASP A 183 -9.32 -24.49 -29.95
N ILE A 184 -10.59 -24.31 -29.59
CA ILE A 184 -11.31 -23.03 -29.68
C ILE A 184 -10.62 -21.99 -28.77
N LEU A 185 -10.30 -22.39 -27.53
CA LEU A 185 -9.60 -21.51 -26.58
C LEU A 185 -8.21 -21.14 -27.08
N ASN A 186 -7.41 -22.10 -27.56
CA ASN A 186 -6.09 -21.84 -28.13
C ASN A 186 -6.19 -20.88 -29.33
N ARG A 187 -7.16 -21.10 -30.22
CA ARG A 187 -7.41 -20.19 -31.36
C ARG A 187 -7.79 -18.79 -30.87
N PHE A 188 -8.67 -18.69 -29.88
CA PHE A 188 -9.04 -17.41 -29.28
C PHE A 188 -7.84 -16.70 -28.65
N GLU A 189 -6.96 -17.42 -27.94
CA GLU A 189 -5.74 -16.87 -27.36
C GLU A 189 -4.79 -16.37 -28.43
N THR A 190 -4.54 -17.15 -29.49
CA THR A 190 -3.70 -16.72 -30.61
C THR A 190 -4.28 -15.48 -31.31
N LEU A 191 -5.59 -15.43 -31.53
CA LEU A 191 -6.27 -14.28 -32.13
C LEU A 191 -6.20 -13.05 -31.22
N THR A 192 -6.37 -13.23 -29.91
CA THR A 192 -6.30 -12.15 -28.93
C THR A 192 -4.88 -11.60 -28.82
N ALA A 193 -3.86 -12.47 -28.82
CA ALA A 193 -2.46 -12.06 -28.87
C ALA A 193 -2.14 -11.32 -30.18
N ALA A 194 -2.61 -11.82 -31.32
CA ALA A 194 -2.45 -11.16 -32.61
C ALA A 194 -3.15 -9.79 -32.64
N ARG A 195 -4.38 -9.70 -32.11
CA ARG A 195 -5.11 -8.43 -31.97
C ARG A 195 -4.35 -7.45 -31.11
N LYS A 196 -3.84 -7.88 -29.94
CA LYS A 196 -3.04 -7.02 -29.05
C LYS A 196 -1.81 -6.49 -29.77
N LYS A 197 -1.06 -7.36 -30.46
CA LYS A 197 0.12 -6.96 -31.24
C LYS A 197 -0.23 -5.97 -32.34
N LEU A 198 -1.33 -6.20 -33.07
CA LEU A 198 -1.80 -5.30 -34.12
C LEU A 198 -2.23 -3.94 -33.57
N THR A 199 -2.95 -3.93 -32.45
CA THR A 199 -3.34 -2.67 -31.77
C THR A 199 -2.11 -1.91 -31.30
N GLU A 200 -1.12 -2.58 -30.71
CA GLU A 200 0.15 -1.94 -30.33
C GLU A 200 0.93 -1.41 -31.55
N GLN A 201 0.89 -2.13 -32.69
CA GLN A 201 1.51 -1.64 -33.91
C GLN A 201 0.77 -0.40 -34.43
N GLN A 202 -0.55 -0.45 -34.49
CA GLN A 202 -1.39 0.67 -34.90
C GLN A 202 -1.16 1.91 -34.02
N THR A 203 -1.04 1.76 -32.70
CA THR A 203 -0.77 2.90 -31.81
C THR A 203 0.62 3.47 -32.03
N ARG A 204 1.64 2.64 -32.27
CA ARG A 204 2.99 3.10 -32.66
C ARG A 204 2.94 3.86 -33.98
N ASP A 205 2.28 3.31 -34.99
CA ASP A 205 2.17 3.93 -36.31
C ASP A 205 1.45 5.28 -36.23
N LEU A 206 0.35 5.38 -35.47
CA LEU A 206 -0.34 6.64 -35.22
C LEU A 206 0.54 7.66 -34.50
N ALA A 207 1.31 7.25 -33.50
CA ALA A 207 2.26 8.14 -32.82
C ALA A 207 3.36 8.64 -33.77
N THR A 208 3.87 7.79 -34.65
CA THR A 208 4.84 8.22 -35.67
C THR A 208 4.21 9.19 -36.69
N LEU A 209 2.97 8.93 -37.11
CA LEU A 209 2.23 9.80 -38.01
C LEU A 209 1.98 11.16 -37.36
N GLU A 210 1.56 11.21 -36.10
CA GLU A 210 1.36 12.46 -35.37
C GLU A 210 2.68 13.24 -35.22
N ASN A 211 3.79 12.56 -34.91
CA ASN A 211 5.10 13.20 -34.83
C ASN A 211 5.55 13.78 -36.18
N THR A 212 5.38 13.02 -37.28
CA THR A 212 5.71 13.53 -38.62
C THR A 212 4.80 14.70 -39.01
N HIS A 213 3.50 14.61 -38.75
CA HIS A 213 2.55 15.70 -38.98
C HIS A 213 2.96 16.96 -38.22
N ASN A 214 3.26 16.83 -36.92
CA ASN A 214 3.73 17.95 -36.09
C ASN A 214 5.04 18.54 -36.62
N SER A 215 5.96 17.72 -37.14
CA SER A 215 7.19 18.20 -37.77
C SER A 215 6.92 19.00 -39.04
N VAL A 216 5.97 18.56 -39.88
CA VAL A 216 5.57 19.28 -41.10
C VAL A 216 4.89 20.60 -40.76
N VAL A 217 3.99 20.61 -39.77
CA VAL A 217 3.33 21.85 -39.29
C VAL A 217 4.37 22.85 -38.79
N ARG A 218 5.33 22.42 -37.97
CA ARG A 218 6.42 23.27 -37.49
C ARG A 218 7.27 23.82 -38.64
N LEU A 219 7.66 22.97 -39.58
CA LEU A 219 8.42 23.41 -40.77
C LEU A 219 7.61 24.44 -41.56
N ARG A 220 6.31 24.20 -41.78
CA ARG A 220 5.42 25.16 -42.45
C ARG A 220 5.35 26.50 -41.72
N GLU A 221 5.19 26.50 -40.40
CA GLU A 221 5.19 27.72 -39.59
C GLU A 221 6.51 28.49 -39.72
N THR A 222 7.65 27.81 -39.59
CA THR A 222 8.97 28.45 -39.74
C THR A 222 9.16 29.03 -41.14
N THR A 223 8.79 28.31 -42.20
CA THR A 223 8.87 28.83 -43.58
C THR A 223 7.93 30.01 -43.79
N SER A 224 6.72 29.99 -43.22
CA SER A 224 5.77 31.10 -43.28
C SER A 224 6.34 32.34 -42.59
N GLN A 225 6.97 32.18 -41.43
CA GLN A 225 7.66 33.27 -40.73
C GLN A 225 8.81 33.85 -41.56
N ILE A 226 9.61 32.99 -42.21
CA ILE A 226 10.70 33.43 -43.10
C ILE A 226 10.15 34.20 -44.29
N ILE A 227 9.10 33.69 -44.95
CA ILE A 227 8.45 34.36 -46.09
C ILE A 227 7.90 35.72 -45.67
N LEU A 228 7.25 35.81 -44.50
CA LEU A 228 6.75 37.08 -43.96
C LEU A 228 7.90 38.05 -43.69
N GLY A 229 9.02 37.58 -43.12
CA GLY A 229 10.22 38.39 -42.90
C GLY A 229 10.82 38.92 -44.21
N LEU A 230 10.91 38.08 -45.24
CA LEU A 230 11.37 38.46 -46.58
C LEU A 230 10.42 39.44 -47.26
N SER A 231 9.10 39.22 -47.15
CA SER A 231 8.07 40.12 -47.69
C SER A 231 8.15 41.50 -47.05
N ASN A 232 8.30 41.57 -45.72
CA ASN A 232 8.49 42.84 -45.01
C ASN A 232 9.76 43.56 -45.47
N ARG A 233 10.87 42.82 -45.67
CA ARG A 233 12.11 43.41 -46.19
C ARG A 233 11.95 43.89 -47.64
N LEU A 234 11.29 43.12 -48.48
CA LEU A 234 11.00 43.50 -49.86
C LEU A 234 10.11 44.74 -49.93
N ALA A 235 9.07 44.83 -49.10
CA ALA A 235 8.22 46.01 -48.99
C ALA A 235 9.02 47.24 -48.53
N GLY A 236 9.95 47.07 -47.56
CA GLY A 236 10.86 48.13 -47.14
C GLY A 236 11.78 48.60 -48.28
N LEU A 237 12.39 47.68 -49.03
CA LEU A 237 13.22 48.01 -50.18
C LEU A 237 12.42 48.70 -51.30
N GLN A 238 11.21 48.21 -51.58
CA GLN A 238 10.33 48.79 -52.59
C GLN A 238 9.94 50.22 -52.21
N SER A 239 9.58 50.46 -50.95
CA SER A 239 9.27 51.81 -50.45
C SER A 239 10.46 52.76 -50.57
N HIS A 240 11.68 52.30 -50.25
CA HIS A 240 12.90 53.08 -50.46
C HIS A 240 13.16 53.37 -51.94
N TYR A 241 13.00 52.36 -52.80
CA TYR A 241 13.14 52.52 -54.24
C TYR A 241 12.15 53.54 -54.79
N ASP A 242 10.87 53.43 -54.44
CA ASP A 242 9.83 54.35 -54.89
C ASP A 242 10.08 55.79 -54.40
N LEU A 243 10.58 55.96 -53.17
CA LEU A 243 11.01 57.27 -52.65
C LEU A 243 12.14 57.86 -53.49
N THR A 244 13.24 57.12 -53.69
CA THR A 244 14.38 57.60 -54.48
C THR A 244 14.01 57.86 -55.94
N LYS A 245 13.11 57.05 -56.50
CA LYS A 245 12.58 57.24 -57.86
C LYS A 245 11.73 58.50 -57.94
N ALA A 246 10.89 58.78 -56.96
CA ALA A 246 10.09 60.00 -56.91
C ALA A 246 10.98 61.25 -56.83
N GLU A 247 12.06 61.20 -56.02
CA GLU A 247 13.06 62.25 -55.95
C GLU A 247 13.80 62.43 -57.29
N ALA A 248 14.21 61.35 -57.95
CA ALA A 248 14.84 61.41 -59.26
C ALA A 248 13.91 62.04 -60.31
N LEU A 249 12.64 61.62 -60.38
CA LEU A 249 11.65 62.19 -61.29
C LEU A 249 11.38 63.68 -61.02
N HIS A 250 11.41 64.10 -59.74
CA HIS A 250 11.30 65.51 -59.38
C HIS A 250 12.45 66.32 -59.97
N TRP A 251 13.69 65.85 -59.83
CA TRP A 251 14.87 66.52 -60.38
C TRP A 251 14.94 66.46 -61.90
N GLU A 252 14.53 65.36 -62.53
CA GLU A 252 14.41 65.27 -63.99
C GLU A 252 13.40 66.27 -64.54
N THR A 253 12.26 66.45 -63.86
CA THR A 253 11.25 67.44 -64.24
C THR A 253 11.80 68.85 -64.08
N ALA A 254 12.49 69.14 -62.97
CA ALA A 254 13.12 70.44 -62.75
C ALA A 254 14.19 70.73 -63.81
N LEU A 255 15.02 69.74 -64.17
CA LEU A 255 16.02 69.85 -65.22
C LEU A 255 15.37 70.08 -66.58
N SER A 256 14.32 69.33 -66.92
CA SER A 256 13.57 69.48 -68.17
C SER A 256 13.01 70.90 -68.31
N ASN A 257 12.43 71.44 -67.24
CA ASN A 257 11.94 72.83 -67.22
C ASN A 257 13.06 73.84 -67.46
N ILE A 258 14.23 73.66 -66.83
CA ILE A 258 15.40 74.51 -67.06
C ILE A 258 15.86 74.40 -68.52
N THR A 259 15.97 73.18 -69.07
CA THR A 259 16.40 72.99 -70.47
C THR A 259 15.41 73.57 -71.47
N ASN A 260 14.10 73.48 -71.20
CA ASN A 260 13.06 74.08 -72.02
C ASN A 260 13.15 75.61 -71.97
N SER A 261 13.32 76.19 -70.78
CA SER A 261 13.54 77.63 -70.64
C SER A 261 14.79 78.11 -71.38
N VAL A 262 15.89 77.35 -71.30
CA VAL A 262 17.12 77.64 -72.08
C VAL A 262 16.86 77.53 -73.59
N ALA A 263 16.11 76.53 -74.03
CA ALA A 263 15.74 76.36 -75.43
C ALA A 263 14.86 77.50 -75.94
N GLU A 264 13.89 77.98 -75.15
CA GLU A 264 13.05 79.14 -75.47
C GLU A 264 13.88 80.42 -75.59
N VAL A 265 14.75 80.70 -74.62
CA VAL A 265 15.66 81.85 -74.66
C VAL A 265 16.57 81.76 -75.88
N ARG A 266 17.13 80.58 -76.16
CA ARG A 266 17.97 80.35 -77.34
C ARG A 266 17.21 80.58 -78.64
N LEU A 267 15.99 80.06 -78.75
CA LEU A 267 15.14 80.26 -79.93
C LEU A 267 14.81 81.75 -80.12
N GLY A 268 14.54 82.49 -79.05
CA GLY A 268 14.37 83.95 -79.10
C GLY A 268 15.63 84.66 -79.61
N ILE A 269 16.81 84.29 -79.12
CA ILE A 269 18.09 84.81 -79.61
C ILE A 269 18.27 84.50 -81.10
N ASP A 270 18.00 83.27 -81.54
CA ASP A 270 18.16 82.84 -82.93
C ASP A 270 17.15 83.53 -83.86
N GLN A 271 15.91 83.78 -83.41
CA GLN A 271 14.92 84.57 -84.14
C GLN A 271 15.34 86.04 -84.30
N VAL A 272 15.84 86.67 -83.24
CA VAL A 272 16.36 88.05 -83.31
C VAL A 272 17.53 88.12 -84.28
N LYS A 273 18.46 87.16 -84.22
CA LYS A 273 19.58 87.07 -85.17
C LYS A 273 19.10 86.94 -86.62
N THR A 274 18.15 86.03 -86.86
CA THR A 274 17.61 85.77 -88.21
C THR A 274 16.82 86.97 -88.76
N THR A 275 16.03 87.64 -87.93
CA THR A 275 15.28 88.85 -88.35
C THR A 275 16.23 90.01 -88.64
N CYS A 276 17.26 90.22 -87.83
CA CYS A 276 18.31 91.22 -88.12
C CYS A 276 19.00 90.91 -89.45
N TRP A 277 19.35 89.65 -89.70
CA TRP A 277 19.94 89.21 -90.96
C TRP A 277 19.02 89.43 -92.16
N ASN A 278 17.76 89.04 -92.05
CA ASN A 278 16.77 89.22 -93.11
C ASN A 278 16.53 90.71 -93.42
N LEU A 279 16.46 91.56 -92.39
CA LEU A 279 16.28 92.99 -92.58
C LEU A 279 17.53 93.64 -93.22
N TYR A 280 18.72 93.18 -92.86
CA TYR A 280 19.97 93.59 -93.47
C TYR A 280 20.00 93.20 -94.96
N GLN A 281 19.66 91.95 -95.31
CA GLN A 281 19.55 91.53 -96.70
C GLN A 281 18.53 92.35 -97.49
N GLN A 282 17.35 92.62 -96.92
CA GLN A 282 16.34 93.45 -97.59
C GLN A 282 16.81 94.89 -97.81
N THR A 283 17.51 95.50 -96.84
CA THR A 283 18.05 96.86 -97.00
C THR A 283 19.15 96.90 -98.05
N CYS A 284 20.04 95.90 -98.11
CA CYS A 284 21.03 95.75 -99.18
C CYS A 284 20.39 95.59 -100.57
N HIS A 285 19.36 94.74 -100.68
CA HIS A 285 18.62 94.54 -101.93
C HIS A 285 17.91 95.80 -102.41
N ARG A 286 17.26 96.55 -101.52
CA ARG A 286 16.55 97.80 -101.89
C ARG A 286 17.50 98.92 -102.33
N GLN A 287 18.75 98.89 -101.88
CA GLN A 287 19.77 99.85 -102.27
C GLN A 287 20.66 99.36 -103.45
N ASN A 288 20.35 98.21 -104.07
CA ASN A 288 21.12 97.60 -105.16
C ASN A 288 22.64 97.49 -104.86
N ARG A 289 23.01 97.10 -103.63
CA ARG A 289 24.41 96.81 -103.24
C ARG A 289 24.60 95.33 -102.88
N PRO A 290 25.78 94.74 -103.14
CA PRO A 290 26.11 93.39 -102.68
C PRO A 290 26.21 93.34 -101.14
N VAL A 291 25.84 92.20 -100.56
CA VAL A 291 25.87 91.93 -99.11
C VAL A 291 27.33 91.77 -98.66
N GLU A 292 27.85 92.69 -97.84
CA GLU A 292 29.27 92.69 -97.40
C GLU A 292 29.50 92.11 -95.99
N VAL A 293 28.47 92.03 -95.13
CA VAL A 293 28.63 91.57 -93.73
C VAL A 293 28.25 90.09 -93.57
N MET A 294 29.03 89.35 -92.76
CA MET A 294 28.82 87.92 -92.46
C MET A 294 27.62 87.68 -91.53
N GLU A 295 26.93 86.56 -91.70
CA GLU A 295 25.66 86.19 -91.02
C GLU A 295 25.73 86.22 -89.48
N GLY A 296 26.91 85.98 -88.87
CA GLY A 296 27.08 85.94 -87.42
C GLY A 296 27.28 87.29 -86.71
N ASN A 297 27.54 88.39 -87.42
CA ASN A 297 27.93 89.66 -86.81
C ASN A 297 26.77 90.68 -86.74
N VAL A 298 25.81 90.38 -85.85
CA VAL A 298 24.54 91.12 -85.69
C VAL A 298 24.73 92.62 -85.44
N GLU A 299 25.79 92.99 -84.71
CA GLU A 299 26.07 94.39 -84.34
C GLU A 299 26.35 95.25 -85.58
N GLN A 300 27.17 94.75 -86.51
CA GLN A 300 27.47 95.46 -87.76
C GLN A 300 26.26 95.51 -88.69
N GLN A 301 25.45 94.44 -88.73
CA GLN A 301 24.20 94.39 -89.51
C GLN A 301 23.19 95.43 -89.01
N LEU A 302 22.98 95.53 -87.68
CA LEU A 302 22.09 96.52 -87.07
C LEU A 302 22.58 97.95 -87.26
N MET A 303 23.89 98.20 -87.18
CA MET A 303 24.47 99.51 -87.45
C MET A 303 24.23 99.94 -88.89
N TYR A 304 24.37 99.03 -89.85
CA TYR A 304 24.06 99.31 -91.25
C TYR A 304 22.56 99.59 -91.47
N ILE A 305 21.68 98.77 -90.92
CA ILE A 305 20.23 99.01 -90.93
C ILE A 305 19.89 100.39 -90.35
N LYS A 306 20.51 100.78 -89.23
CA LYS A 306 20.30 102.08 -88.61
C LYS A 306 20.70 103.23 -89.53
N CYS A 307 21.88 103.16 -90.15
CA CYS A 307 22.34 104.18 -91.09
C CYS A 307 21.41 104.31 -92.30
N THR A 308 21.00 103.19 -92.90
CA THR A 308 20.10 103.21 -94.07
C THR A 308 18.70 103.76 -93.74
N ILE A 309 18.13 103.44 -92.57
CA ILE A 309 16.86 104.05 -92.11
C ILE A 309 17.02 105.56 -91.92
N GLN A 310 18.14 106.01 -91.34
CA GLN A 310 18.41 107.44 -91.17
C GLN A 310 18.57 108.18 -92.50
N GLU A 311 19.21 107.56 -93.50
CA GLU A 311 19.32 108.10 -94.86
C GLU A 311 17.96 108.20 -95.55
N LEU A 312 17.15 107.14 -95.50
CA LEU A 312 15.78 107.16 -96.03
C LEU A 312 14.92 108.22 -95.33
N GLY A 313 15.09 108.39 -94.01
CA GLY A 313 14.43 109.45 -93.24
C GLY A 313 14.80 110.84 -93.75
N LYS A 314 16.07 111.08 -94.10
CA LYS A 314 16.51 112.34 -94.71
C LYS A 314 15.90 112.54 -96.10
N ILE A 315 15.83 111.49 -96.92
CA ILE A 315 15.24 111.56 -98.28
C ILE A 315 13.73 111.85 -98.22
N VAL A 316 12.99 111.21 -97.32
CA VAL A 316 11.56 111.48 -97.12
C VAL A 316 11.33 112.91 -96.59
N HIS A 317 12.19 113.40 -95.71
CA HIS A 317 12.11 114.78 -95.24
C HIS A 317 12.31 115.78 -96.38
N ILE A 318 13.27 115.54 -97.28
CA ILE A 318 13.50 116.36 -98.48
C ILE A 318 12.30 116.25 -99.44
N ALA A 319 11.77 115.05 -99.70
CA ALA A 319 10.61 114.85 -100.57
C ALA A 319 9.36 115.59 -100.08
N ARG A 320 9.10 115.59 -98.76
CA ARG A 320 8.01 116.38 -98.16
C ARG A 320 8.21 117.88 -98.31
N GLN A 321 9.45 118.38 -98.25
CA GLN A 321 9.75 119.80 -98.51
C GLN A 321 9.53 120.20 -99.97
N HIS A 322 9.71 119.28 -100.93
CA HIS A 322 9.42 119.53 -102.34
C HIS A 322 7.91 119.53 -102.65
N THR A 323 7.11 118.65 -102.04
CA THR A 323 5.64 118.67 -102.20
C THR A 323 5.02 119.94 -101.64
N SER A 324 5.51 120.46 -100.50
CA SER A 324 5.04 121.74 -99.95
C SER A 324 5.46 122.97 -100.76
N LYS A 325 6.52 122.88 -101.60
CA LYS A 325 6.92 123.94 -102.55
C LYS A 325 6.19 123.89 -103.88
N GLN A 326 5.69 122.72 -104.29
CA GLN A 326 4.95 122.54 -105.55
C GLN A 326 3.48 122.99 -105.43
N GLU A 327 2.89 122.90 -104.24
CA GLU A 327 1.55 123.44 -103.95
C GLU A 327 1.50 124.99 -103.94
N ALA A 328 2.63 125.67 -103.72
CA ALA A 328 2.71 127.14 -103.75
C ALA A 328 2.81 127.75 -105.17
N SER A 329 3.12 126.96 -106.20
CA SER A 329 3.33 127.44 -107.59
C SER A 329 2.10 127.36 -108.50
N ASN A 330 1.06 126.61 -108.13
CA ASN A 330 -0.14 126.41 -108.98
C ASN A 330 -1.27 127.44 -108.74
N VAL A 331 -1.06 128.45 -107.89
CA VAL A 331 -2.08 129.48 -107.55
C VAL A 331 -1.98 130.74 -108.42
N ALA A 332 -0.97 130.91 -109.30
CA ALA A 332 -0.66 132.20 -109.92
C ALA A 332 -0.91 132.37 -111.44
N THR A 333 -1.49 131.41 -112.19
CA THR A 333 -1.54 131.49 -113.68
C THR A 333 -2.87 131.19 -114.41
N CYS A 334 -4.03 131.24 -113.75
CA CYS A 334 -5.34 131.19 -114.44
C CYS A 334 -6.30 132.32 -114.01
N THR A 335 -6.07 133.54 -114.50
CA THR A 335 -7.05 134.63 -114.63
C THR A 335 -6.77 135.39 -115.93
N THR A 336 -7.84 135.76 -116.66
CA THR A 336 -7.92 136.32 -118.05
C THR A 336 -7.96 135.22 -119.14
N ASN A 337 -8.99 135.08 -119.99
CA ASN A 337 -10.13 135.94 -120.34
C ASN A 337 -11.26 135.09 -121.04
N PRO A 338 -12.40 135.62 -121.54
CA PRO A 338 -13.72 135.30 -121.01
C PRO A 338 -14.69 134.59 -121.99
N LYS A 339 -15.65 133.87 -121.39
CA LYS A 339 -17.09 133.89 -121.69
C LYS A 339 -17.85 133.58 -120.41
#